data_AF-A0A957LUS3-F1
#
_entry.id   AF-A0A957LUS3-F1
#
_cell.length_a   1.000
_cell.length_b   1.000
_cell.length_c   1.000
_cell.angle_alpha   90.00
_cell.angle_beta   90.00
_cell.angle_gamma   90.00
#
_symmetry.space_group_name_H-M   'P 1'
#
loop_
_entity.id
_entity.type
_entity.pdbx_description
1 polymer ?
#
loop_
_entity_poly.entity_id
_entity_poly.type
_entity_poly.pdbx_seq_one_letter_code
_entity_poly.pdbx_strand_id
1 'polypeptide(L)'
;MATATVPARNEIPVEHTWDLANIFPTPADWEAKLANVKARLPEIRQYQGRLGEGPDALAGWLETYQDLMRDTHRVVMYAALDYSTDTNNQAAAARAAQGTSLASAVQAAVSFAEPEMMGLGFATLRAWLADSPRLAIYAHYIDNLERMSAHVRSAEVEELLGQVEDPFR
;
A
#
# COMPACT_ATOMS: atom_id res chain seq x y z
N MET A 1 17.64 46.84 -8.35
CA MET A 1 16.40 46.04 -8.37
C MET A 1 16.08 45.69 -6.93
N ALA A 2 14.87 45.97 -6.44
CA ALA A 2 14.48 45.57 -5.10
C ALA A 2 14.42 44.03 -5.06
N THR A 3 15.28 43.40 -4.28
CA THR A 3 15.17 41.98 -3.95
C THR A 3 13.89 41.76 -3.17
N ALA A 4 12.86 41.24 -3.84
CA ALA A 4 11.67 40.76 -3.16
C ALA A 4 12.08 39.54 -2.31
N THR A 5 11.95 39.67 -1.00
CA THR A 5 12.17 38.56 -0.06
C THR A 5 11.00 37.58 -0.21
N VAL A 6 11.30 36.31 -0.44
CA VAL A 6 10.27 35.25 -0.42
C VAL A 6 9.85 35.03 1.04
N PRO A 7 8.56 35.15 1.37
CA PRO A 7 8.09 34.95 2.74
C PRO A 7 8.31 33.50 3.21
N ALA A 8 8.56 33.33 4.50
CA ALA A 8 8.64 32.02 5.13
C ALA A 8 7.25 31.35 5.20
N ARG A 9 7.22 30.02 5.32
CA ARG A 9 5.96 29.26 5.31
C ARG A 9 4.98 29.71 6.41
N ASN A 10 5.49 30.05 7.59
CA ASN A 10 4.70 30.54 8.72
C ASN A 10 4.20 32.00 8.57
N GLU A 11 4.65 32.72 7.54
CA GLU A 11 4.22 34.08 7.21
C GLU A 11 3.10 34.10 6.16
N ILE A 12 2.75 32.93 5.60
CA ILE A 12 1.66 32.79 4.62
C ILE A 12 0.30 32.76 5.35
N PRO A 13 -0.68 33.59 4.95
CA PRO A 13 -2.03 33.52 5.50
C PRO A 13 -2.66 32.13 5.33
N VAL A 14 -3.37 31.66 6.36
CA VAL A 14 -3.91 30.30 6.42
C VAL A 14 -4.89 30.03 5.26
N GLU A 15 -5.63 31.03 4.80
CA GLU A 15 -6.52 30.94 3.63
C GLU A 15 -5.79 30.62 2.30
N HIS A 16 -4.47 30.78 2.26
CA HIS A 16 -3.61 30.42 1.14
C HIS A 16 -2.86 29.10 1.38
N THR A 17 -3.26 28.34 2.39
CA THR A 17 -2.67 27.05 2.75
C THR A 17 -3.70 25.93 2.57
N TRP A 18 -3.23 24.73 2.23
CA TRP A 18 -4.08 23.55 2.41
C TRP A 18 -4.28 23.27 3.90
N ASP A 19 -5.44 22.72 4.23
CA ASP A 19 -5.80 22.39 5.59
C ASP A 19 -5.49 20.92 5.89
N LEU A 20 -4.34 20.69 6.54
CA LEU A 20 -3.92 19.37 6.99
C LEU A 20 -4.79 18.80 8.13
N ALA A 21 -5.50 19.67 8.86
CA ALA A 21 -6.37 19.25 9.96
C ALA A 21 -7.53 18.36 9.48
N ASN A 22 -7.90 18.48 8.20
CA ASN A 22 -8.88 17.59 7.55
C ASN A 22 -8.39 16.14 7.41
N ILE A 23 -7.07 15.89 7.45
CA ILE A 23 -6.52 14.53 7.42
C ILE A 23 -6.28 14.04 8.84
N PHE A 24 -5.54 14.83 9.63
CA PHE A 24 -5.31 14.64 11.06
C PHE A 24 -5.32 15.99 11.77
N PRO A 25 -6.15 16.17 12.81
CA PRO A 25 -6.25 17.46 13.51
C PRO A 25 -4.92 17.93 14.09
N THR A 26 -4.11 17.00 14.58
CA THR A 26 -2.81 17.29 15.18
C THR A 26 -1.74 16.28 14.76
N PRO A 27 -0.45 16.63 14.90
CA PRO A 27 0.64 15.66 14.77
C PRO A 27 0.51 14.45 15.71
N ALA A 28 -0.07 14.62 16.90
CA ALA A 28 -0.29 13.52 17.84
C ALA A 28 -1.33 12.51 17.33
N ASP A 29 -2.40 12.99 16.66
CA ASP A 29 -3.38 12.12 16.01
C ASP A 29 -2.74 11.30 14.88
N TRP A 30 -1.82 11.93 14.13
CA TRP A 30 -1.04 11.26 13.10
C TRP A 30 -0.11 10.19 13.69
N GLU A 31 0.59 10.49 14.79
CA GLU A 31 1.47 9.52 15.48
C GLU A 31 0.67 8.32 16.02
N ALA A 32 -0.50 8.57 16.61
CA ALA A 32 -1.40 7.52 17.08
C ALA A 32 -1.87 6.63 15.91
N LYS A 33 -2.20 7.23 14.77
CA LYS A 33 -2.62 6.47 13.59
C LYS A 33 -1.46 5.67 12.98
N LEU A 34 -0.26 6.23 12.90
CA LEU A 34 0.97 5.54 12.49
C LEU A 34 1.21 4.29 13.37
N ALA A 35 1.09 4.42 14.69
CA ALA A 35 1.24 3.31 15.62
C ALA A 35 0.15 2.24 15.42
N ASN A 36 -1.11 2.66 15.23
CA ASN A 36 -2.23 1.75 14.96
C ASN A 36 -2.01 0.93 13.68
N VAL A 37 -1.57 1.55 12.58
CA VAL A 37 -1.30 0.82 11.32
C VAL A 37 -0.17 -0.20 11.52
N LYS A 38 0.91 0.17 12.24
CA LYS A 38 2.01 -0.77 12.54
C LYS A 38 1.52 -1.98 13.36
N ALA A 39 0.63 -1.75 14.32
CA ALA A 39 0.09 -2.82 15.16
C ALA A 39 -0.80 -3.82 14.40
N ARG A 40 -1.37 -3.44 13.26
CA ARG A 40 -2.22 -4.29 12.41
C ARG A 40 -1.44 -5.13 11.39
N LEU A 41 -0.14 -4.91 11.22
CA LEU A 41 0.67 -5.69 10.28
C LEU A 41 0.68 -7.21 10.57
N PRO A 42 0.70 -7.68 11.83
CA PRO A 42 0.55 -9.11 12.12
C PRO A 42 -0.80 -9.68 11.67
N GLU A 43 -1.88 -8.90 11.76
CA GLU A 43 -3.23 -9.33 11.37
C GLU A 43 -3.31 -9.61 9.87
N ILE A 44 -2.66 -8.80 9.02
CA ILE A 44 -2.70 -9.08 7.57
C ILE A 44 -1.77 -10.22 7.17
N ARG A 45 -0.65 -10.42 7.89
CA ARG A 45 0.28 -11.53 7.64
C ARG A 45 -0.31 -12.89 7.97
N GLN A 46 -1.30 -12.95 8.85
CA GLN A 46 -1.95 -14.21 9.22
C GLN A 46 -2.69 -14.90 8.06
N TYR A 47 -2.92 -14.18 6.95
CA TYR A 47 -3.54 -14.70 5.73
C TYR A 47 -2.54 -15.36 4.77
N GLN A 48 -1.24 -15.25 5.02
CA GLN A 48 -0.21 -15.81 4.14
C GLN A 48 -0.35 -17.33 4.05
N GLY A 49 -0.46 -17.84 2.81
CA GLY A 49 -0.67 -19.26 2.52
C GLY A 49 -2.11 -19.73 2.75
N ARG A 50 -3.06 -18.82 2.97
CA ARG A 50 -4.46 -19.12 3.30
C ARG A 50 -5.47 -18.47 2.36
N LEU A 51 -5.05 -17.68 1.39
CA LEU A 51 -5.96 -17.06 0.41
C LEU A 51 -6.67 -18.13 -0.44
N GLY A 52 -6.01 -19.29 -0.61
CA GLY A 52 -6.55 -20.47 -1.28
C GLY A 52 -7.59 -21.27 -0.50
N GLU A 53 -7.82 -21.00 0.79
CA GLU A 53 -8.78 -21.76 1.62
C GLU A 53 -10.22 -21.61 1.12
N GLY A 54 -10.51 -20.55 0.35
CA GLY A 54 -11.80 -20.33 -0.30
C GLY A 54 -12.14 -18.85 -0.52
N PRO A 55 -13.29 -18.56 -1.13
CA PRO A 55 -13.71 -17.19 -1.43
C PRO A 55 -13.84 -16.30 -0.19
N ASP A 56 -14.24 -16.86 0.97
CA ASP A 56 -14.37 -16.10 2.21
C ASP A 56 -13.02 -15.69 2.82
N ALA A 57 -12.00 -16.55 2.69
CA ALA A 57 -10.64 -16.23 3.15
C ALA A 57 -10.05 -15.10 2.31
N LEU A 58 -10.19 -15.19 0.98
CA LEU A 58 -9.77 -14.13 0.06
C LEU A 58 -10.54 -12.82 0.31
N ALA A 59 -11.85 -12.89 0.52
CA ALA A 59 -12.66 -11.71 0.82
C ALA A 59 -12.23 -11.03 2.12
N GLY A 60 -12.02 -11.82 3.19
CA GLY A 60 -11.53 -11.28 4.47
C GLY A 60 -10.15 -10.62 4.35
N TRP A 61 -9.26 -11.19 3.55
CA TRP A 61 -7.97 -10.55 3.26
C TRP A 61 -8.14 -9.25 2.48
N LEU A 62 -8.93 -9.23 1.40
CA LEU A 62 -9.15 -8.04 0.58
C LEU A 62 -9.78 -6.89 1.38
N GLU A 63 -10.75 -7.19 2.24
CA GLU A 63 -11.37 -6.22 3.15
C GLU A 63 -10.32 -5.64 4.12
N THR A 64 -9.55 -6.52 4.78
CA THR A 64 -8.48 -6.11 5.71
C THR A 64 -7.40 -5.29 5.01
N TYR A 65 -7.02 -5.69 3.80
CA TYR A 65 -6.05 -5.01 2.95
C TYR A 65 -6.51 -3.60 2.58
N GLN A 66 -7.75 -3.44 2.11
CA GLN A 66 -8.28 -2.12 1.77
C GLN A 66 -8.30 -1.18 2.98
N ASP A 67 -8.72 -1.68 4.14
CA ASP A 67 -8.74 -0.91 5.37
C ASP A 67 -7.35 -0.47 5.81
N LEU A 68 -6.38 -1.38 5.70
CA LEU A 68 -4.97 -1.09 6.00
C LEU A 68 -4.38 -0.07 5.02
N MET A 69 -4.65 -0.22 3.71
CA MET A 69 -4.15 0.71 2.68
C MET A 69 -4.74 2.10 2.84
N ARG A 70 -6.06 2.23 3.12
CA ARG A 70 -6.71 3.53 3.35
C ARG A 70 -6.03 4.29 4.49
N ASP A 71 -5.77 3.62 5.59
CA ASP A 71 -5.10 4.23 6.75
C ASP A 71 -3.63 4.55 6.46
N THR A 72 -2.93 3.65 5.79
CA THR A 72 -1.53 3.87 5.36
C THR A 72 -1.43 5.08 4.46
N HIS A 73 -2.30 5.20 3.45
CA HIS A 73 -2.32 6.35 2.54
C HIS A 73 -2.55 7.66 3.28
N ARG A 74 -3.49 7.72 4.24
CA ARG A 74 -3.71 8.93 5.04
C ARG A 74 -2.45 9.34 5.81
N VAL A 75 -1.78 8.40 6.47
CA VAL A 75 -0.54 8.65 7.24
C VAL A 75 0.56 9.17 6.32
N VAL A 76 0.78 8.51 5.17
CA VAL A 76 1.81 8.91 4.20
C VAL A 76 1.50 10.27 3.59
N MET A 77 0.25 10.50 3.16
CA MET A 77 -0.17 11.76 2.55
C MET A 77 0.00 12.95 3.49
N TYR A 78 -0.45 12.84 4.75
CA TYR A 78 -0.26 13.92 5.72
C TYR A 78 1.21 14.30 5.87
N ALA A 79 2.08 13.31 6.03
CA ALA A 79 3.50 13.53 6.25
C ALA A 79 4.19 14.14 5.01
N ALA A 80 3.84 13.67 3.81
CA ALA A 80 4.36 14.20 2.55
C ALA A 80 3.88 15.63 2.29
N LEU A 81 2.59 15.91 2.49
CA LEU A 81 2.03 17.25 2.32
C LEU A 81 2.65 18.22 3.30
N ASP A 82 2.76 17.86 4.58
CA ASP A 82 3.39 18.72 5.57
C ASP A 82 4.84 19.06 5.22
N TYR A 83 5.64 18.05 4.84
CA TYR A 83 7.02 18.29 4.41
C TYR A 83 7.12 19.16 3.15
N SER A 84 6.19 19.02 2.20
CA SER A 84 6.19 19.83 0.98
C SER A 84 5.88 21.31 1.22
N THR A 85 5.35 21.68 2.39
CA THR A 85 5.10 23.09 2.73
C THR A 85 6.36 23.86 3.10
N ASP A 86 7.34 23.18 3.69
CA ASP A 86 8.65 23.72 4.05
C ASP A 86 9.64 22.57 4.21
N THR A 87 10.49 22.39 3.21
CA THR A 87 11.47 21.29 3.18
C THR A 87 12.64 21.49 4.15
N ASN A 88 12.76 22.67 4.79
CA ASN A 88 13.75 22.92 5.84
C ASN A 88 13.23 22.54 7.23
N ASN A 89 11.92 22.25 7.37
CA ASN A 89 11.33 21.82 8.63
C ASN A 89 11.75 20.37 8.97
N GLN A 90 12.66 20.24 9.94
CA GLN A 90 13.21 18.95 10.37
C GLN A 90 12.16 18.01 10.97
N ALA A 91 11.16 18.55 11.68
CA ALA A 91 10.08 17.73 12.25
C ALA A 91 9.18 17.16 11.14
N ALA A 92 8.89 17.95 10.11
CA ALA A 92 8.15 17.49 8.93
C ALA A 92 8.95 16.45 8.13
N ALA A 93 10.26 16.67 7.95
CA ALA A 93 11.15 15.72 7.30
C ALA A 93 11.20 14.36 8.03
N ALA A 94 11.29 14.39 9.36
CA ALA A 94 11.26 13.17 10.19
C ALA A 94 9.93 12.41 10.04
N ARG A 95 8.78 13.11 10.02
CA ARG A 95 7.47 12.49 9.79
C ARG A 95 7.36 11.89 8.39
N ALA A 96 7.86 12.58 7.37
CA ALA A 96 7.91 12.05 6.00
C ALA A 96 8.72 10.75 5.92
N ALA A 97 9.90 10.71 6.54
CA ALA A 97 10.72 9.50 6.61
C ALA A 97 10.00 8.34 7.34
N GLN A 98 9.29 8.62 8.44
CA GLN A 98 8.48 7.64 9.14
C GLN A 98 7.30 7.12 8.29
N GLY A 99 6.66 8.00 7.51
CA GLY A 99 5.61 7.63 6.55
C GLY A 99 6.15 6.69 5.46
N THR A 100 7.30 7.00 4.87
CA THR A 100 7.98 6.12 3.91
C THR A 100 8.32 4.76 4.52
N SER A 101 8.87 4.74 5.74
CA SER A 101 9.17 3.50 6.46
C SER A 101 7.91 2.66 6.72
N LEU A 102 6.78 3.29 7.08
CA LEU A 102 5.50 2.61 7.21
C LEU A 102 5.07 1.98 5.89
N ALA A 103 5.12 2.74 4.79
CA ALA A 103 4.72 2.26 3.46
C ALA A 103 5.53 1.02 3.05
N SER A 104 6.85 1.03 3.26
CA SER A 104 7.71 -0.13 3.01
C SER A 104 7.34 -1.33 3.88
N ALA A 105 7.07 -1.12 5.17
CA ALA A 105 6.69 -2.20 6.09
C ALA A 105 5.33 -2.82 5.72
N VAL A 106 4.38 -1.99 5.29
CA VAL A 106 3.06 -2.40 4.81
C VAL A 106 3.19 -3.19 3.50
N GLN A 107 3.95 -2.68 2.52
CA GLN A 107 4.21 -3.38 1.26
C GLN A 107 4.83 -4.76 1.50
N ALA A 108 5.82 -4.85 2.38
CA ALA A 108 6.45 -6.12 2.73
C ALA A 108 5.48 -7.08 3.44
N ALA A 109 4.52 -6.57 4.21
CA ALA A 109 3.53 -7.39 4.91
C ALA A 109 2.45 -7.96 3.97
N VAL A 110 2.25 -7.39 2.78
CA VAL A 110 1.21 -7.79 1.83
C VAL A 110 1.75 -8.40 0.54
N SER A 111 3.07 -8.41 0.35
CA SER A 111 3.72 -8.86 -0.90
C SER A 111 3.49 -10.33 -1.25
N PHE A 112 3.08 -11.15 -0.28
CA PHE A 112 2.76 -12.56 -0.51
C PHE A 112 1.49 -12.75 -1.35
N ALA A 113 0.56 -11.79 -1.29
CA ALA A 113 -0.81 -12.01 -1.73
C ALA A 113 -0.95 -12.09 -3.25
N GLU A 114 -0.27 -11.23 -4.00
CA GLU A 114 -0.32 -11.25 -5.46
C GLU A 114 0.24 -12.56 -6.05
N PRO A 115 1.44 -13.04 -5.66
CA PRO A 115 1.92 -14.37 -6.08
C PRO A 115 0.96 -15.50 -5.70
N GLU A 116 0.42 -15.49 -4.49
CA GLU A 116 -0.49 -16.53 -4.03
C GLU A 116 -1.80 -16.53 -4.84
N MET A 117 -2.40 -15.37 -5.09
CA MET A 117 -3.58 -15.23 -5.95
C MET A 117 -3.30 -15.69 -7.38
N MET A 118 -2.14 -15.34 -7.96
CA MET A 118 -1.75 -15.82 -9.28
C MET A 118 -1.62 -17.35 -9.32
N GLY A 119 -1.08 -17.96 -8.26
CA GLY A 119 -0.96 -19.41 -8.12
C GLY A 119 -2.31 -20.15 -8.04
N LEU A 120 -3.38 -19.51 -7.55
CA LEU A 120 -4.74 -20.08 -7.59
C LEU A 120 -5.32 -20.20 -9.00
N GLY A 121 -4.78 -19.40 -9.94
CA GLY A 121 -5.24 -19.31 -11.31
C GLY A 121 -6.47 -18.39 -11.48
N PHE A 122 -6.47 -17.60 -12.56
CA PHE A 122 -7.52 -16.63 -12.83
C PHE A 122 -8.90 -17.25 -13.08
N ALA A 123 -8.97 -18.48 -13.58
CA ALA A 123 -10.23 -19.20 -13.72
C ALA A 123 -10.92 -19.43 -12.35
N THR A 124 -10.16 -19.85 -11.34
CA THR A 124 -10.64 -20.05 -9.97
C THR A 124 -11.11 -18.73 -9.36
N LEU A 125 -10.28 -17.68 -9.47
CA LEU A 125 -10.61 -16.34 -8.95
C LEU A 125 -11.89 -15.79 -9.60
N ARG A 126 -12.07 -15.98 -10.92
CA ARG A 126 -13.28 -15.55 -11.64
C ARG A 126 -14.53 -16.32 -11.20
N ALA A 127 -14.42 -17.62 -10.93
CA ALA A 127 -15.52 -18.40 -10.36
C ALA A 127 -15.91 -17.86 -8.97
N TRP A 128 -14.93 -17.61 -8.10
CA TRP A 128 -15.18 -17.04 -6.77
C TRP A 128 -15.80 -15.64 -6.82
N LEU A 129 -15.38 -14.81 -7.77
CA LEU A 129 -15.98 -13.49 -8.01
C LEU A 129 -17.46 -13.57 -8.41
N ALA A 130 -17.83 -14.58 -9.22
CA ALA A 130 -19.20 -14.78 -9.66
C ALA A 130 -20.10 -15.30 -8.53
N ASP A 131 -19.57 -16.18 -7.68
CA ASP A 131 -20.34 -16.88 -6.66
C ASP A 131 -20.40 -16.15 -5.30
N SER A 132 -19.50 -15.18 -5.06
CA SER A 132 -19.42 -14.44 -3.79
C SER A 132 -19.72 -12.94 -3.97
N PRO A 133 -20.86 -12.45 -3.44
CA PRO A 133 -21.18 -11.02 -3.43
C PRO A 133 -20.14 -10.14 -2.74
N ARG A 134 -19.41 -10.69 -1.74
CA ARG A 134 -18.32 -9.99 -1.05
C ARG A 134 -17.11 -9.77 -1.96
N LEU A 135 -16.89 -10.68 -2.91
CA LEU A 135 -15.77 -10.57 -3.84
C LEU A 135 -16.11 -9.71 -5.06
N ALA A 136 -17.38 -9.58 -5.44
CA ALA A 136 -17.81 -8.89 -6.66
C ALA A 136 -17.23 -7.46 -6.82
N ILE A 137 -17.08 -6.72 -5.71
CA ILE A 137 -16.52 -5.35 -5.73
C ILE A 137 -15.03 -5.31 -6.13
N TYR A 138 -14.32 -6.44 -6.05
CA TYR A 138 -12.90 -6.57 -6.34
C TYR A 138 -12.61 -7.09 -7.75
N ALA A 139 -13.61 -7.23 -8.62
CA ALA A 139 -13.43 -7.69 -10.00
C ALA A 139 -12.33 -6.91 -10.74
N HIS A 140 -12.34 -5.58 -10.62
CA HIS A 140 -11.33 -4.73 -11.25
C HIS A 140 -9.90 -4.96 -10.70
N TYR A 141 -9.78 -5.30 -9.42
CA TYR A 141 -8.49 -5.64 -8.82
C TYR A 141 -7.94 -6.92 -9.44
N ILE A 142 -8.77 -7.96 -9.57
CA ILE A 142 -8.39 -9.23 -10.20
C ILE A 142 -8.10 -9.07 -11.70
N ASP A 143 -8.87 -8.25 -12.42
CA ASP A 143 -8.59 -7.95 -13.83
C ASP A 143 -7.22 -7.26 -14.01
N ASN A 144 -6.87 -6.34 -13.11
CA ASN A 144 -5.55 -5.71 -13.12
C ASN A 144 -4.44 -6.71 -12.76
N LEU A 145 -4.67 -7.59 -11.79
CA LEU A 145 -3.72 -8.65 -11.44
C LEU A 145 -3.46 -9.57 -12.64
N GLU A 146 -4.52 -9.97 -13.36
CA GLU A 146 -4.38 -10.78 -14.59
C GLU A 146 -3.61 -10.04 -15.68
N ARG A 147 -3.96 -8.79 -15.94
CA ARG A 147 -3.25 -7.93 -16.89
C ARG A 147 -1.77 -7.78 -16.55
N MET A 148 -1.45 -7.61 -15.26
CA MET A 148 -0.08 -7.44 -14.79
C MET A 148 0.70 -8.76 -14.72
N SER A 149 0.03 -9.90 -14.58
CA SER A 149 0.68 -11.21 -14.52
C SER A 149 1.57 -11.49 -15.73
N ALA A 150 1.21 -10.97 -16.91
CA ALA A 150 2.02 -11.06 -18.14
C ALA A 150 3.39 -10.37 -18.03
N HIS A 151 3.56 -9.46 -17.08
CA HIS A 151 4.81 -8.73 -16.79
C HIS A 151 5.51 -9.22 -15.52
N VAL A 152 4.86 -10.07 -14.72
CA VAL A 152 5.41 -10.66 -13.48
C VAL A 152 5.91 -12.10 -13.71
N ARG A 153 5.59 -12.70 -14.87
CA ARG A 153 6.12 -14.01 -15.29
C ARG A 153 7.62 -13.96 -15.54
N SER A 154 8.40 -14.21 -14.49
CA SER A 154 9.71 -14.82 -14.62
C SER A 154 10.11 -15.76 -13.48
N ALA A 155 9.42 -15.87 -12.34
CA ALA A 155 9.88 -16.80 -11.29
C ALA A 155 9.70 -18.29 -11.66
N GLU A 156 8.49 -18.74 -12.00
CA GLU A 156 8.27 -20.14 -12.44
C GLU A 156 8.92 -20.45 -13.79
N VAL A 157 9.05 -19.45 -14.68
CA VAL A 157 9.72 -19.61 -15.99
C VAL A 157 11.24 -19.60 -15.85
N GLU A 158 11.83 -18.80 -14.95
CA GLU A 158 13.27 -18.82 -14.65
C GLU A 158 13.67 -20.10 -13.92
N GLU A 159 12.83 -20.64 -13.03
CA GLU A 159 13.11 -21.91 -12.35
C GLU A 159 13.07 -23.09 -13.35
N LEU A 160 12.10 -23.10 -14.27
CA LEU A 160 12.02 -24.11 -15.33
C LEU A 160 13.12 -23.94 -16.38
N LEU A 161 13.49 -22.71 -16.77
CA LEU A 161 14.62 -22.45 -17.67
C LEU A 161 15.96 -22.78 -17.01
N GLY A 162 16.14 -22.49 -15.73
CA GLY A 162 17.32 -22.87 -14.96
C GLY A 162 17.50 -24.38 -14.85
N GLN A 163 16.39 -25.14 -14.80
CA GLN A 163 16.42 -26.61 -14.87
C GLN A 163 16.69 -27.15 -16.30
N VAL A 164 16.47 -26.36 -17.34
CA VAL A 164 16.72 -26.73 -18.75
C VAL A 164 18.11 -26.25 -19.23
N GLU A 165 18.77 -25.32 -18.53
CA GLU A 165 20.15 -24.92 -18.81
C GLU A 165 21.21 -25.92 -18.31
N ASP A 166 20.85 -26.90 -17.48
CA ASP A 166 21.77 -27.91 -16.95
C ASP A 166 21.68 -29.31 -17.64
N PRO A 167 21.81 -29.39 -18.98
CA PRO A 167 22.31 -30.61 -19.62
C PRO A 167 23.60 -30.40 -20.43
N PHE A 168 24.27 -29.24 -20.32
CA PHE A 168 25.52 -28.94 -21.06
C PHE A 168 26.69 -28.48 -20.17
N ARG A 169 26.92 -29.17 -19.05
CA ARG A 169 28.25 -29.20 -18.41
C ARG A 169 28.83 -30.60 -18.38
#